data_AF-A0A4Q3CKE7-F1
#
_entry.id   AF-A0A4Q3CKE7-F1
#
_cell.length_a   1.000
_cell.length_b   1.000
_cell.length_c   1.000
_cell.angle_alpha   90.00
_cell.angle_beta   90.00
_cell.angle_gamma   90.00
#
_symmetry.space_group_name_H-M   'P 1'
#
loop_
_entity.id
_entity.type
_entity.pdbx_description
1 polymer ?
#
loop_
_entity_poly.entity_id
_entity_poly.type
_entity_poly.pdbx_seq_one_letter_code
_entity_poly.pdbx_strand_id
1 'polypeptide(L)'
;LDMSGRAHIDVVVVESIGEAVPKDAATELFRKWKIGAKETNNGLLILVVNDQHRIEFETGYGLEGDLPDITCYHIQQQYMVPHAKNNDLDLAVREGVAATIRQLQTGQLQQANNADSVLTDTAVAADLATVDQTHDSVITADVVPFVSEDYNTVIQQEPQGGVVTIIMMVIYLVLTIIIDNQIWGKRIKYRVFSPLFWLTFLIPVLGVVYLNWFHPTEWYDTRAAFVLYASLSCYLSLYFPLAGLSLKRKLKGKTRYEQYVMLEEAHYKMAWARYVFPLPYLLFYWQKYTRKTDHLRNDPYPCETCGKDMKKLAETDDDEYLEKGNIAEEIAKSVDYDVWACADNSHEKLVLVYKNLSTKAIKCPKCEYLTLMPDGKKEVVAATTSSEGWGWILKRCHFCDHREQEQYTIPKISTSSSSSFSSSSGGSSGGGGAGSSW
;
A
#
# COMPACT_ATOMS: atom_id res chain seq x y z
N LEU A 1 15.79 25.87 -14.74
CA LEU A 1 15.42 24.47 -14.45
C LEU A 1 15.38 23.66 -15.72
N ASP A 2 14.65 24.11 -16.75
CA ASP A 2 14.62 23.46 -18.06
C ASP A 2 15.97 23.57 -18.80
N MET A 3 16.54 24.78 -18.90
CA MET A 3 17.90 25.00 -19.46
C MET A 3 19.03 24.29 -18.68
N SER A 4 18.80 23.95 -17.42
CA SER A 4 19.76 23.21 -16.57
C SER A 4 19.50 21.70 -16.58
N GLY A 5 18.50 21.22 -17.33
CA GLY A 5 18.11 19.80 -17.39
C GLY A 5 17.53 19.22 -16.11
N ARG A 6 17.16 20.07 -15.13
CA ARG A 6 16.77 19.62 -13.79
C ARG A 6 15.29 19.25 -13.70
N ALA A 7 14.41 20.07 -14.26
CA ALA A 7 12.98 19.81 -14.28
C ALA A 7 12.33 20.53 -15.46
N HIS A 8 11.37 19.88 -16.11
CA HIS A 8 10.48 20.45 -17.13
C HIS A 8 9.13 20.70 -16.46
N ILE A 9 8.73 21.97 -16.35
CA ILE A 9 7.49 22.37 -15.67
C ILE A 9 6.55 22.96 -16.71
N ASP A 10 5.40 22.32 -16.91
CA ASP A 10 4.32 22.80 -17.77
C ASP A 10 3.11 23.19 -16.92
N VAL A 11 2.49 24.32 -17.26
CA VAL A 11 1.28 24.80 -16.59
C VAL A 11 0.15 24.91 -17.59
N VAL A 12 -0.99 24.33 -17.24
CA VAL A 12 -2.20 24.33 -18.07
C VAL A 12 -3.35 24.86 -17.23
N VAL A 13 -3.93 25.98 -17.65
CA VAL A 13 -5.12 26.56 -17.03
C VAL A 13 -6.27 26.44 -18.02
N VAL A 14 -7.35 25.78 -17.61
CA VAL A 14 -8.54 25.55 -18.43
C VAL A 14 -9.78 25.95 -17.67
N GLU A 15 -10.77 26.46 -18.40
CA GLU A 15 -12.05 26.81 -17.82
C GLU A 15 -12.83 25.54 -17.39
N SER A 16 -12.81 24.49 -18.20
CA SER A 16 -13.50 23.23 -17.94
C SER A 16 -12.86 22.03 -18.63
N ILE A 17 -12.99 20.86 -18.02
CA ILE A 17 -12.68 19.53 -18.60
C ILE A 17 -13.94 18.67 -18.76
N GLY A 18 -15.13 19.25 -18.61
CA GLY A 18 -16.40 18.52 -18.58
C GLY A 18 -16.56 17.67 -17.32
N GLU A 19 -17.08 16.45 -17.46
CA GLU A 19 -17.30 15.51 -16.36
C GLU A 19 -16.07 14.62 -16.05
N ALA A 20 -14.93 14.88 -16.69
CA ALA A 20 -13.72 14.12 -16.46
C ALA A 20 -13.17 14.36 -15.05
N VAL A 21 -12.52 13.33 -14.48
CA VAL A 21 -11.81 13.43 -13.20
C VAL A 21 -10.51 14.20 -13.42
N PRO A 22 -10.23 15.30 -12.68
CA PRO A 22 -9.05 16.14 -12.88
C PRO A 22 -7.72 15.38 -12.84
N LYS A 23 -7.59 14.41 -11.93
CA LYS A 23 -6.41 13.55 -11.84
C LYS A 23 -6.20 12.72 -13.10
N ASP A 24 -7.24 12.06 -13.60
CA ASP A 24 -7.16 11.26 -14.83
C ASP A 24 -6.83 12.14 -16.04
N ALA A 25 -7.45 13.32 -16.11
CA ALA A 25 -7.17 14.31 -17.15
C ALA A 25 -5.72 14.81 -17.10
N ALA A 26 -5.18 15.09 -15.91
CA ALA A 26 -3.78 15.47 -15.72
C ALA A 26 -2.83 14.35 -16.16
N THR A 27 -3.07 13.11 -15.73
CA THR A 27 -2.25 11.94 -16.13
C THR A 27 -2.31 11.68 -17.63
N GLU A 28 -3.49 11.77 -18.26
CA GLU A 28 -3.63 11.61 -19.71
C GLU A 28 -2.88 12.71 -20.46
N LEU A 29 -3.03 13.96 -20.03
CA LEU A 29 -2.36 15.11 -20.62
C LEU A 29 -0.84 15.02 -20.49
N PHE A 30 -0.35 14.65 -19.32
CA PHE A 30 1.08 14.43 -19.03
C PHE A 30 1.69 13.40 -19.98
N ARG A 31 1.01 12.26 -20.17
CA ARG A 31 1.44 11.20 -21.09
C ARG A 31 1.37 11.62 -22.55
N LYS A 32 0.29 12.32 -22.93
CA LYS A 32 0.06 12.77 -24.31
C LYS A 32 1.10 13.79 -24.76
N TRP A 33 1.45 14.73 -23.88
CA TRP A 33 2.44 15.78 -24.16
C TRP A 33 3.88 15.31 -23.94
N LYS A 34 4.07 14.13 -23.32
CA LYS A 34 5.39 13.54 -23.05
C LYS A 34 6.26 14.52 -22.26
N ILE A 35 5.69 15.02 -21.17
CA ILE A 35 6.31 16.05 -20.33
C ILE A 35 7.53 15.46 -19.61
N GLY A 36 8.67 16.15 -19.69
CA GLY A 36 9.97 15.68 -19.20
C GLY A 36 10.81 14.94 -20.24
N ALA A 37 12.11 14.77 -19.94
CA ALA A 37 13.02 14.06 -20.84
C ALA A 37 12.89 12.54 -20.68
N LYS A 38 12.99 11.80 -21.81
CA LYS A 38 12.84 10.34 -21.84
C LYS A 38 13.81 9.59 -20.92
N GLU A 39 15.01 10.13 -20.71
CA GLU A 39 16.04 9.48 -19.89
C GLU A 39 15.92 9.80 -18.40
N THR A 40 15.51 11.03 -18.05
CA THR A 40 15.50 11.50 -16.66
C THR A 40 14.11 11.50 -16.03
N ASN A 41 13.03 11.38 -16.82
CA ASN A 41 11.62 11.43 -16.34
C ASN A 41 11.35 12.64 -15.42
N ASN A 42 11.98 13.77 -15.71
CA ASN A 42 12.03 14.96 -14.86
C ASN A 42 10.87 15.96 -15.15
N GLY A 43 9.69 15.46 -15.52
CA GLY A 43 8.54 16.27 -15.89
C GLY A 43 7.63 16.62 -14.69
N LEU A 44 7.03 17.80 -14.72
CA LEU A 44 5.95 18.22 -13.83
C LEU A 44 4.87 18.93 -14.66
N LEU A 45 3.63 18.48 -14.54
CA LEU A 45 2.46 19.19 -15.04
C LEU A 45 1.66 19.78 -13.88
N ILE A 46 1.30 21.05 -14.00
CA ILE A 46 0.36 21.75 -13.11
C ILE A 46 -0.90 22.03 -13.92
N LEU A 47 -1.99 21.33 -13.63
CA LEU A 47 -3.30 21.53 -14.24
C LEU A 47 -4.22 22.30 -13.29
N VAL A 48 -4.77 23.42 -13.75
CA VAL A 48 -5.76 24.23 -13.03
C VAL A 48 -7.08 24.16 -13.80
N VAL A 49 -8.12 23.64 -13.15
CA VAL A 49 -9.47 23.47 -13.70
C VAL A 49 -10.41 24.41 -12.96
N ASN A 50 -10.84 25.48 -13.63
CA ASN A 50 -11.57 26.59 -12.99
C ASN A 50 -12.97 26.19 -12.52
N ASP A 51 -13.79 25.59 -13.39
CA ASP A 51 -15.17 25.20 -13.07
C ASP A 51 -15.25 24.18 -11.92
N GLN A 52 -14.33 23.23 -11.87
CA GLN A 52 -14.21 22.24 -10.81
C GLN A 52 -13.40 22.73 -9.60
N HIS A 53 -12.90 23.97 -9.63
CA HIS A 53 -12.09 24.59 -8.58
C HIS A 53 -10.95 23.67 -8.11
N ARG A 54 -10.20 23.07 -9.04
CA ARG A 54 -9.22 22.02 -8.74
C ARG A 54 -7.85 22.26 -9.40
N ILE A 55 -6.78 22.22 -8.59
CA ILE A 55 -5.38 22.18 -9.02
C ILE A 55 -4.89 20.73 -8.90
N GLU A 56 -4.23 20.22 -9.93
CA GLU A 56 -3.57 18.92 -9.96
C GLU A 56 -2.10 19.08 -10.36
N PHE A 57 -1.22 18.40 -9.65
CA PHE A 57 0.20 18.25 -9.98
C PHE A 57 0.42 16.80 -10.39
N GLU A 58 1.03 16.59 -11.55
CA GLU A 58 1.48 15.28 -12.02
C GLU A 58 3.01 15.30 -12.15
N THR A 59 3.70 14.50 -11.36
CA THR A 59 5.17 14.41 -11.37
C THR A 59 5.64 13.14 -12.08
N GLY A 60 6.67 13.30 -12.91
CA GLY A 60 7.40 12.18 -13.48
C GLY A 60 8.31 11.54 -12.43
N TYR A 61 8.62 10.25 -12.62
CA TYR A 61 9.42 9.45 -11.70
C TYR A 61 10.76 10.10 -11.28
N GLY A 62 11.38 10.88 -12.17
CA GLY A 62 12.64 11.58 -11.88
C GLY A 62 12.52 12.72 -10.88
N LEU A 63 11.31 13.23 -10.63
CA LEU A 63 11.05 14.28 -9.64
C LEU A 63 10.40 13.76 -8.36
N GLU A 64 10.03 12.47 -8.24
CA GLU A 64 9.36 11.94 -7.03
C GLU A 64 10.20 12.09 -5.75
N GLY A 65 11.53 12.09 -5.87
CA GLY A 65 12.44 12.32 -4.74
C GLY A 65 12.47 13.77 -4.23
N ASP A 66 12.41 14.74 -5.15
CA ASP A 66 12.47 16.17 -4.83
C ASP A 66 11.08 16.78 -4.58
N LEU A 67 10.07 16.26 -5.29
CA LEU A 67 8.66 16.65 -5.29
C LEU A 67 7.74 15.44 -5.06
N PRO A 68 7.78 14.82 -3.86
CA PRO A 68 6.81 13.81 -3.49
C PRO A 68 5.40 14.43 -3.37
N ASP A 69 4.36 13.61 -3.44
CA ASP A 69 2.94 14.03 -3.42
C ASP A 69 2.63 14.99 -2.27
N ILE A 70 3.16 14.72 -1.07
CA ILE A 70 2.93 15.56 0.11
C ILE A 70 3.51 16.98 -0.06
N THR A 71 4.66 17.10 -0.73
CA THR A 71 5.29 18.39 -1.02
C THR A 71 4.50 19.15 -2.05
N CYS A 72 4.04 18.48 -3.11
CA CYS A 72 3.15 19.06 -4.11
C CYS A 72 1.85 19.57 -3.47
N TYR A 73 1.25 18.76 -2.60
CA TYR A 73 0.05 19.14 -1.83
C TYR A 73 0.30 20.37 -0.94
N HIS A 74 1.43 20.44 -0.23
CA HIS A 74 1.76 21.62 0.57
C HIS A 74 1.95 22.88 -0.26
N ILE A 75 2.62 22.77 -1.42
CA ILE A 75 2.79 23.90 -2.34
C ILE A 75 1.42 24.43 -2.77
N GLN A 76 0.51 23.55 -3.15
CA GLN A 76 -0.82 23.95 -3.57
C GLN A 76 -1.60 24.63 -2.44
N GLN A 77 -1.63 24.03 -1.26
CA GLN A 77 -2.40 24.55 -0.12
C GLN A 77 -1.86 25.89 0.40
N GLN A 78 -0.54 26.09 0.38
CA GLN A 78 0.09 27.29 0.94
C GLN A 78 0.18 28.43 -0.07
N TYR A 79 0.45 28.13 -1.34
CA TYR A 79 0.82 29.14 -2.34
C TYR A 79 -0.16 29.28 -3.50
N MET A 80 -1.08 28.34 -3.70
CA MET A 80 -2.02 28.40 -4.83
C MET A 80 -3.46 28.58 -4.39
N VAL A 81 -3.95 27.68 -3.54
CA VAL A 81 -5.35 27.65 -3.06
C VAL A 81 -5.81 28.99 -2.47
N PRO A 82 -5.03 29.70 -1.62
CA PRO A 82 -5.50 30.97 -1.04
C PRO A 82 -5.78 32.05 -2.10
N HIS A 83 -4.96 32.11 -3.15
CA HIS A 83 -5.14 33.06 -4.24
C HIS A 83 -6.24 32.61 -5.21
N ALA A 84 -6.34 31.32 -5.50
CA ALA A 84 -7.38 30.76 -6.34
C ALA A 84 -8.79 30.94 -5.73
N LYS A 85 -8.93 30.85 -4.39
CA LYS A 85 -10.17 31.19 -3.67
C LYS A 85 -10.61 32.64 -3.86
N ASN A 86 -9.65 33.54 -4.01
CA ASN A 86 -9.91 34.96 -4.26
C ASN A 86 -10.09 35.26 -5.77
N ASN A 87 -10.24 34.22 -6.60
CA ASN A 87 -10.37 34.30 -8.04
C ASN A 87 -9.14 34.93 -8.75
N ASP A 88 -7.98 34.90 -8.10
CA ASP A 88 -6.70 35.36 -8.64
C ASP A 88 -5.84 34.16 -9.06
N LEU A 89 -6.21 33.56 -10.21
CA LEU A 89 -5.53 32.40 -10.76
C LEU A 89 -4.11 32.72 -11.24
N ASP A 90 -3.88 33.95 -11.71
CA ASP A 90 -2.56 34.40 -12.17
C ASP A 90 -1.57 34.42 -11.00
N LEU A 91 -1.96 34.98 -9.86
CA LEU A 91 -1.13 34.98 -8.66
C LEU A 91 -0.96 33.56 -8.10
N ALA A 92 -2.03 32.76 -8.09
CA ALA A 92 -1.98 31.36 -7.66
C ALA A 92 -0.94 30.54 -8.45
N VAL A 93 -0.96 30.64 -9.79
CA VAL A 93 -0.01 29.94 -10.66
C VAL A 93 1.40 30.45 -10.43
N ARG A 94 1.60 31.77 -10.37
CA ARG A 94 2.93 32.37 -10.19
C ARG A 94 3.57 31.95 -8.87
N GLU A 95 2.84 32.03 -7.77
CA GLU A 95 3.35 31.65 -6.45
C GLU A 95 3.56 30.13 -6.32
N GLY A 96 2.65 29.33 -6.89
CA GLY A 96 2.80 27.88 -6.97
C GLY A 96 4.07 27.45 -7.71
N VAL A 97 4.27 27.98 -8.92
CA VAL A 97 5.48 27.69 -9.72
C VAL A 97 6.74 28.21 -9.02
N ALA A 98 6.70 29.40 -8.42
CA ALA A 98 7.84 29.94 -7.67
C ALA A 98 8.20 29.05 -6.46
N ALA A 99 7.20 28.54 -5.73
CA ALA A 99 7.42 27.61 -4.62
C ALA A 99 8.00 26.27 -5.10
N THR A 100 7.50 25.72 -6.21
CA THR A 100 8.07 24.52 -6.85
C THR A 100 9.53 24.73 -7.23
N ILE A 101 9.87 25.88 -7.83
CA ILE A 101 11.25 26.21 -8.20
C ILE A 101 12.14 26.27 -6.96
N ARG A 102 11.69 26.94 -5.90
CA ARG A 102 12.43 27.02 -4.63
C ARG A 102 12.68 25.64 -4.06
N GLN A 103 11.65 24.80 -3.98
CA GLN A 103 11.77 23.44 -3.48
C GLN A 103 12.79 22.62 -4.28
N LEU A 104 12.76 22.70 -5.60
CA LEU A 104 13.72 22.04 -6.47
C LEU A 104 15.15 22.59 -6.35
N GLN A 105 15.35 23.81 -5.85
CA GLN A 105 16.69 24.40 -5.72
C GLN A 105 17.30 24.21 -4.32
N THR A 106 16.50 24.34 -3.26
CA THR A 106 16.99 24.41 -1.87
C THR A 106 16.53 23.26 -0.99
N GLY A 107 15.52 22.48 -1.41
CA GLY A 107 14.92 21.42 -0.61
C GLY A 107 14.18 21.90 0.65
N GLN A 108 13.91 23.20 0.78
CA GLN A 108 13.27 23.80 1.95
C GLN A 108 12.05 24.64 1.52
N LEU A 109 10.84 24.20 1.90
CA LEU A 109 9.65 25.05 1.91
C LEU A 109 9.70 25.92 3.17
N GLN A 110 9.93 27.23 3.02
CA GLN A 110 9.73 28.17 4.13
C GLN A 110 8.23 28.28 4.43
N GLN A 111 7.84 28.31 5.70
CA GLN A 111 6.48 28.68 6.08
C GLN A 111 6.30 30.16 5.71
N ALA A 112 5.24 30.47 4.96
CA ALA A 112 4.90 31.85 4.60
C ALA A 112 4.49 32.61 5.87
N ASN A 113 5.48 33.15 6.58
CA ASN A 113 5.25 34.15 7.59
C ASN A 113 4.89 35.46 6.88
N ASN A 114 3.74 36.03 7.25
CA ASN A 114 3.25 37.33 6.80
C ASN A 114 4.39 38.35 6.79
N ALA A 115 4.73 38.83 5.60
CA ALA A 115 5.61 39.97 5.40
C ALA A 115 4.87 41.01 4.55
N ASP A 116 3.94 41.72 5.18
CA ASP A 116 3.76 43.13 4.88
C ASP A 116 4.96 43.86 5.47
N SER A 117 5.95 44.13 4.62
CA SER A 117 6.74 45.36 4.62
C SER A 117 7.95 45.18 3.71
N VAL A 118 8.01 46.01 2.68
CA VAL A 118 9.04 47.03 2.48
C VAL A 118 8.93 47.45 1.01
N LEU A 119 8.23 48.56 0.78
CA LEU A 119 8.65 49.49 -0.26
C LEU A 119 9.18 50.73 0.47
N THR A 120 10.43 51.01 0.18
CA THR A 120 11.23 52.15 0.61
C THR A 120 10.64 53.44 0.06
N ASP A 121 10.53 54.45 0.94
CA ASP A 121 10.64 55.84 0.49
C ASP A 121 11.58 56.61 1.41
N THR A 122 12.50 57.31 0.77
CA THR A 122 13.60 58.08 1.34
C THR A 122 13.16 59.54 1.43
N ALA A 123 13.17 60.16 2.61
CA ALA A 123 13.27 61.61 2.72
C ALA A 123 13.57 62.12 4.15
N VAL A 124 14.72 62.80 4.27
CA VAL A 124 14.93 64.12 4.91
C VAL A 124 14.87 64.25 6.45
N ALA A 125 16.08 64.28 7.03
CA ALA A 125 16.70 65.33 7.84
C ALA A 125 15.99 66.02 9.04
N ALA A 126 16.80 66.06 10.13
CA ALA A 126 17.15 67.20 10.99
C ALA A 126 16.33 67.52 12.26
N ASP A 127 17.13 67.76 13.33
CA ASP A 127 16.89 68.57 14.53
C ASP A 127 15.78 68.10 15.49
N LEU A 128 15.88 68.20 16.82
CA LEU A 128 16.62 69.15 17.66
C LEU A 128 16.73 68.60 19.11
N ALA A 129 17.75 69.08 19.82
CA ALA A 129 18.04 68.82 21.22
C ALA A 129 16.96 69.33 22.21
N THR A 130 16.97 68.85 23.46
CA THR A 130 17.43 69.61 24.65
C THR A 130 17.05 68.97 26.00
N VAL A 131 18.07 68.85 26.88
CA VAL A 131 18.13 69.27 28.31
C VAL A 131 17.22 68.52 29.30
N ASP A 132 17.74 67.66 30.19
CA ASP A 132 18.61 67.84 31.37
C ASP A 132 17.91 68.39 32.64
N GLN A 133 18.24 67.74 33.76
CA GLN A 133 18.18 68.15 35.18
C GLN A 133 17.04 67.67 36.11
N THR A 134 17.40 66.62 36.85
CA THR A 134 17.40 66.49 38.33
C THR A 134 16.16 66.85 39.15
N HIS A 135 15.66 65.88 39.95
CA HIS A 135 15.55 66.01 41.41
C HIS A 135 15.18 64.68 42.08
N ASP A 136 15.94 64.30 43.11
CA ASP A 136 15.63 63.27 44.10
C ASP A 136 14.41 63.65 44.94
N SER A 137 13.48 62.71 45.22
CA SER A 137 13.15 62.23 46.58
C SER A 137 11.81 61.46 46.67
N VAL A 138 11.93 60.26 47.28
CA VAL A 138 11.03 59.62 48.27
C VAL A 138 9.56 59.30 47.91
N ILE A 139 9.34 57.98 47.87
CA ILE A 139 8.14 57.12 47.99
C ILE A 139 6.86 57.75 48.58
N THR A 140 5.78 57.70 47.81
CA THR A 140 4.44 57.29 48.29
C THR A 140 3.81 56.33 47.29
N ALA A 141 3.41 55.17 47.80
CA ALA A 141 2.75 54.10 47.06
C ALA A 141 1.35 54.54 46.60
N ASP A 142 1.14 54.54 45.29
CA ASP A 142 -0.19 54.39 44.71
C ASP A 142 -0.32 52.98 44.14
N VAL A 143 -1.16 52.22 44.82
CA VAL A 143 -1.64 50.90 44.42
C VAL A 143 -2.51 51.08 43.19
N VAL A 144 -1.95 50.82 42.01
CA VAL A 144 -2.73 50.52 40.81
C VAL A 144 -2.85 49.00 40.75
N PRO A 145 -4.06 48.43 40.66
CA PRO A 145 -4.21 46.98 40.72
C PRO A 145 -3.48 46.36 39.54
N PHE A 146 -2.56 45.44 39.87
CA PHE A 146 -2.16 44.39 38.95
C PHE A 146 -3.42 43.62 38.58
N VAL A 147 -4.05 44.03 37.49
CA VAL A 147 -4.91 43.12 36.74
C VAL A 147 -3.91 42.13 36.15
N SER A 148 -3.69 41.02 36.85
CA SER A 148 -3.40 39.79 36.11
C SER A 148 -4.60 39.63 35.20
N GLU A 149 -4.42 39.96 33.92
CA GLU A 149 -5.04 39.10 32.94
C GLU A 149 -4.42 37.73 33.22
N ASP A 150 -5.16 36.96 34.03
CA ASP A 150 -5.11 35.53 34.04
C ASP A 150 -5.36 35.11 32.60
N TYR A 151 -4.32 35.20 31.77
CA TYR A 151 -4.11 34.23 30.72
C TYR A 151 -3.91 32.91 31.48
N ASN A 152 -5.03 32.35 31.92
CA ASN A 152 -5.33 30.98 31.56
C ASN A 152 -5.07 30.88 30.05
N THR A 153 -3.81 30.72 29.68
CA THR A 153 -3.46 29.81 28.62
C THR A 153 -4.04 28.49 29.08
N VAL A 154 -5.32 28.29 28.79
CA VAL A 154 -5.77 27.00 28.35
C VAL A 154 -4.84 26.73 27.18
N ILE A 155 -3.70 26.10 27.47
CA ILE A 155 -3.03 25.25 26.51
C ILE A 155 -4.18 24.36 26.08
N GLN A 156 -4.81 24.69 24.94
CA GLN A 156 -5.62 23.72 24.24
C GLN A 156 -4.62 22.66 23.84
N GLN A 157 -4.41 21.72 24.75
CA GLN A 157 -3.70 20.50 24.53
C GLN A 157 -4.54 19.83 23.45
N GLU A 158 -4.14 19.99 22.19
CA GLU A 158 -4.72 19.25 21.08
C GLU A 158 -4.84 17.80 21.55
N PRO A 159 -6.01 17.16 21.35
CA PRO A 159 -6.27 15.84 21.93
C PRO A 159 -5.09 14.92 21.61
N GLN A 160 -4.36 14.54 22.67
CA GLN A 160 -3.16 13.72 22.57
C GLN A 160 -3.59 12.32 22.16
N GLY A 161 -3.65 12.13 20.84
CA GLY A 161 -4.31 11.02 20.19
C GLY A 161 -4.66 11.43 18.76
N GLY A 162 -3.64 11.77 17.98
CA GLY A 162 -3.79 12.20 16.59
C GLY A 162 -4.63 11.22 15.77
N VAL A 163 -5.32 11.76 14.76
CA VAL A 163 -6.07 11.00 13.75
C VAL A 163 -5.23 9.87 13.17
N VAL A 164 -3.91 10.07 13.04
CA VAL A 164 -2.92 9.08 12.59
C VAL A 164 -2.89 7.84 13.50
N THR A 165 -2.76 8.00 14.82
CA THR A 165 -2.78 6.87 15.78
C THR A 165 -4.09 6.07 15.66
N ILE A 166 -5.23 6.75 15.51
CA ILE A 166 -6.54 6.08 15.35
C ILE A 166 -6.55 5.26 14.06
N ILE A 167 -6.08 5.83 12.96
CA ILE A 167 -5.96 5.12 11.67
C ILE A 167 -5.03 3.90 11.83
N MET A 168 -3.89 4.03 12.50
CA MET A 168 -2.98 2.91 12.75
C MET A 168 -3.64 1.79 13.56
N MET A 169 -4.43 2.13 14.60
CA MET A 169 -5.20 1.14 15.36
C MET A 169 -6.24 0.43 14.47
N VAL A 170 -6.95 1.17 13.62
CA VAL A 170 -7.93 0.58 12.70
C VAL A 170 -7.25 -0.37 11.72
N ILE A 171 -6.14 0.04 11.11
CA ILE A 171 -5.34 -0.80 10.20
C ILE A 171 -4.86 -2.06 10.93
N TYR A 172 -4.35 -1.92 12.15
CA TYR A 172 -3.93 -3.04 12.98
C TYR A 172 -5.07 -4.04 13.25
N LEU A 173 -6.26 -3.54 13.59
CA LEU A 173 -7.45 -4.38 13.82
C LEU A 173 -7.88 -5.11 12.54
N VAL A 174 -7.84 -4.44 11.39
CA VAL A 174 -8.13 -5.07 10.09
C VAL A 174 -7.11 -6.16 9.78
N LEU A 175 -5.81 -5.88 9.96
CA LEU A 175 -4.73 -6.84 9.70
C LEU A 175 -4.81 -8.07 10.62
N THR A 176 -5.07 -7.88 11.92
CA THR A 176 -5.25 -8.98 12.87
C THR A 176 -6.43 -9.86 12.48
N ILE A 177 -7.57 -9.27 12.09
CA ILE A 177 -8.73 -10.02 11.61
C ILE A 177 -8.39 -10.82 10.33
N ILE A 178 -7.66 -10.24 9.38
CA ILE A 178 -7.25 -10.92 8.15
C ILE A 178 -6.34 -12.11 8.49
N ILE A 179 -5.31 -11.90 9.31
CA ILE A 179 -4.37 -12.95 9.73
C ILE A 179 -5.12 -14.08 10.44
N ASP A 180 -6.03 -13.77 11.36
CA ASP A 180 -6.81 -14.78 12.07
C ASP A 180 -7.76 -15.55 11.17
N ASN A 181 -8.38 -14.88 10.20
CA ASN A 181 -9.20 -15.55 9.20
C ASN A 181 -8.37 -16.52 8.35
N GLN A 182 -7.12 -16.18 8.04
CA GLN A 182 -6.21 -17.06 7.32
C GLN A 182 -5.78 -18.28 8.17
N ILE A 183 -5.53 -18.06 9.47
CA ILE A 183 -5.08 -19.11 10.41
C ILE A 183 -6.22 -20.08 10.78
N TRP A 184 -7.38 -19.57 11.19
CA TRP A 184 -8.46 -20.37 11.77
C TRP A 184 -9.57 -20.71 10.76
N GLY A 185 -9.57 -20.07 9.59
CA GLY A 185 -10.63 -20.20 8.58
C GLY A 185 -11.98 -19.69 9.10
N LYS A 186 -13.08 -20.29 8.61
CA LYS A 186 -14.46 -19.90 8.99
C LYS A 186 -14.87 -20.36 10.41
N ARG A 187 -13.97 -20.93 11.21
CA ARG A 187 -14.27 -21.45 12.55
C ARG A 187 -14.29 -20.33 13.61
N ILE A 188 -15.20 -19.38 13.43
CA ILE A 188 -15.40 -18.20 14.29
C ILE A 188 -15.58 -18.58 15.77
N LYS A 189 -16.26 -19.71 16.05
CA LYS A 189 -16.54 -20.17 17.41
C LYS A 189 -15.30 -20.47 18.25
N TYR A 190 -14.15 -20.77 17.64
CA TYR A 190 -12.90 -21.06 18.37
C TYR A 190 -11.97 -19.85 18.47
N ARG A 191 -12.23 -18.80 17.68
CA ARG A 191 -11.43 -17.55 17.64
C ARG A 191 -11.58 -16.74 18.93
N VAL A 192 -12.82 -16.50 19.36
CA VAL A 192 -13.14 -15.65 20.53
C VAL A 192 -12.73 -16.29 21.86
N PHE A 193 -12.57 -17.61 21.89
CA PHE A 193 -12.14 -18.35 23.09
C PHE A 193 -10.63 -18.59 23.15
N SER A 194 -9.86 -18.17 22.13
CA SER A 194 -8.41 -18.30 22.15
C SER A 194 -7.79 -17.20 23.01
N PRO A 195 -6.99 -17.52 24.04
CA PRO A 195 -6.32 -16.49 24.85
C PRO A 195 -5.31 -15.67 24.04
N LEU A 196 -4.70 -16.28 23.00
CA LEU A 196 -3.78 -15.62 22.07
C LEU A 196 -4.47 -14.53 21.25
N PHE A 197 -5.77 -14.69 20.96
CA PHE A 197 -6.56 -13.70 20.24
C PHE A 197 -6.71 -12.42 21.07
N TRP A 198 -7.15 -12.53 22.32
CA TRP A 198 -7.32 -11.35 23.19
C TRP A 198 -6.00 -10.66 23.52
N LEU A 199 -4.92 -11.44 23.69
CA LEU A 199 -3.59 -10.92 23.98
C LEU A 199 -3.02 -10.06 22.83
N THR A 200 -3.51 -10.27 21.61
CA THR A 200 -3.04 -9.56 20.42
C THR A 200 -4.07 -8.56 19.93
N PHE A 201 -5.36 -8.81 20.10
CA PHE A 201 -6.39 -7.89 19.64
C PHE A 201 -6.62 -6.71 20.61
N LEU A 202 -6.89 -6.99 21.88
CA LEU A 202 -7.34 -5.98 22.84
C LEU A 202 -6.16 -5.34 23.59
N ILE A 203 -5.19 -6.14 24.04
CA ILE A 203 -4.10 -5.66 24.90
C ILE A 203 -3.21 -4.60 24.20
N PRO A 204 -2.80 -4.76 22.93
CA PRO A 204 -1.95 -3.76 22.28
C PRO A 204 -2.68 -2.44 22.04
N VAL A 205 -3.96 -2.48 21.68
CA VAL A 205 -4.79 -1.28 21.49
C VAL A 205 -4.98 -0.55 22.82
N LEU A 206 -5.38 -1.26 23.88
CA LEU A 206 -5.50 -0.68 25.21
C LEU A 206 -4.15 -0.16 25.73
N GLY A 207 -3.06 -0.86 25.42
CA GLY A 207 -1.70 -0.45 25.77
C GLY A 207 -1.31 0.87 25.11
N VAL A 208 -1.60 1.05 23.81
CA VAL A 208 -1.34 2.32 23.13
C VAL A 208 -2.21 3.45 23.68
N VAL A 209 -3.51 3.20 23.93
CA VAL A 209 -4.41 4.18 24.57
C VAL A 209 -3.88 4.58 25.94
N TYR A 210 -3.50 3.61 26.77
CA TYR A 210 -2.92 3.85 28.09
C TYR A 210 -1.62 4.65 28.02
N LEU A 211 -0.69 4.27 27.14
CA LEU A 211 0.59 4.97 26.98
C LEU A 211 0.40 6.40 26.49
N ASN A 212 -0.55 6.64 25.59
CA ASN A 212 -0.85 7.99 25.11
C ASN A 212 -1.51 8.85 26.18
N TRP A 213 -2.37 8.26 27.01
CA TRP A 213 -3.05 8.96 28.11
C TRP A 213 -2.11 9.30 29.27
N PHE A 214 -1.29 8.35 29.72
CA PHE A 214 -0.46 8.51 30.92
C PHE A 214 0.96 9.01 30.65
N HIS A 215 1.47 8.81 29.42
CA HIS A 215 2.83 9.22 29.04
C HIS A 215 2.81 9.98 27.70
N PRO A 216 2.34 11.23 27.71
CA PRO A 216 2.34 12.06 26.53
C PRO A 216 3.78 12.44 26.17
N THR A 217 4.23 11.95 25.02
CA THR A 217 5.56 12.19 24.46
C THR A 217 5.40 12.71 23.05
N GLU A 218 6.32 13.53 22.55
CA GLU A 218 6.27 14.06 21.17
C GLU A 218 6.26 12.96 20.09
N TRP A 219 6.77 11.76 20.38
CA TRP A 219 6.82 10.64 19.43
C TRP A 219 5.71 9.59 19.65
N TYR A 220 4.51 10.02 20.05
CA TYR A 220 3.40 9.12 20.39
C TYR A 220 2.95 8.24 19.20
N ASP A 221 2.89 8.79 17.98
CA ASP A 221 2.50 8.03 16.77
C ASP A 221 3.54 6.95 16.41
N THR A 222 4.83 7.32 16.43
CA THR A 222 5.94 6.38 16.17
C THR A 222 5.96 5.26 17.21
N ARG A 223 5.79 5.60 18.49
CA ARG A 223 5.67 4.61 19.57
C ARG A 223 4.48 3.68 19.36
N ALA A 224 3.31 4.21 18.99
CA ALA A 224 2.13 3.41 18.70
C ALA A 224 2.40 2.41 17.56
N ALA A 225 3.02 2.85 16.47
CA ALA A 225 3.39 1.99 15.35
C ALA A 225 4.33 0.86 15.79
N PHE A 226 5.36 1.14 16.60
CA PHE A 226 6.26 0.11 17.11
C PHE A 226 5.55 -0.90 18.01
N VAL A 227 4.69 -0.44 18.94
CA VAL A 227 3.94 -1.34 19.84
C VAL A 227 3.02 -2.26 19.04
N LEU A 228 2.24 -1.71 18.10
CA LEU A 228 1.32 -2.48 17.26
C LEU A 228 2.09 -3.48 16.37
N TYR A 229 3.14 -3.05 15.69
CA TYR A 229 3.96 -3.92 14.85
C TYR A 229 4.65 -5.03 15.66
N ALA A 230 5.23 -4.71 16.81
CA ALA A 230 5.88 -5.68 17.68
C ALA A 230 4.90 -6.72 18.22
N SER A 231 3.69 -6.29 18.59
CA SER A 231 2.64 -7.20 19.05
C SER A 231 2.21 -8.19 17.97
N LEU A 232 2.02 -7.74 16.73
CA LEU A 232 1.69 -8.61 15.60
C LEU A 232 2.81 -9.57 15.24
N SER A 233 4.05 -9.08 15.30
CA SER A 233 5.23 -9.90 15.03
C SER A 233 5.44 -10.97 16.10
N CYS A 234 5.17 -10.63 17.37
CA CYS A 234 5.19 -11.59 18.49
C CYS A 234 4.11 -12.66 18.31
N TYR A 235 2.89 -12.26 17.92
CA TYR A 235 1.80 -13.19 17.63
C TYR A 235 2.19 -14.24 16.59
N LEU A 236 2.70 -13.80 15.44
CA LEU A 236 3.15 -14.69 14.37
C LEU A 236 4.30 -15.58 14.83
N SER A 237 5.26 -15.03 15.59
CA SER A 237 6.39 -15.77 16.14
C SER A 237 5.99 -16.87 17.14
N LEU A 238 4.87 -16.69 17.85
CA LEU A 238 4.28 -17.73 18.71
C LEU A 238 3.42 -18.72 17.91
N TYR A 239 2.73 -18.25 16.88
CA TYR A 239 1.84 -19.08 16.06
C TYR A 239 2.59 -20.18 15.29
N PHE A 240 3.59 -19.80 14.49
CA PHE A 240 4.32 -20.74 13.62
C PHE A 240 4.95 -21.96 14.34
N PRO A 241 5.58 -21.85 15.52
CA PRO A 241 6.07 -23.02 16.25
C PRO A 241 4.94 -23.89 16.78
N LEU A 242 3.85 -23.31 17.30
CA LEU A 242 2.69 -24.06 17.79
C LEU A 242 2.00 -24.82 16.65
N ALA A 243 1.79 -24.15 15.52
CA ALA A 243 1.28 -24.77 14.30
C ALA A 243 2.23 -25.88 13.81
N GLY A 244 3.54 -25.63 13.82
CA GLY A 244 4.57 -26.61 13.46
C GLY A 244 4.58 -27.85 14.35
N LEU A 245 4.34 -27.73 15.66
CA LEU A 245 4.22 -28.88 16.57
C LEU A 245 3.00 -29.74 16.25
N SER A 246 1.85 -29.11 16.01
CA SER A 246 0.62 -29.80 15.60
C SER A 246 0.83 -30.51 14.26
N LEU A 247 1.47 -29.84 13.31
CA LEU A 247 1.73 -30.39 11.99
C LEU A 247 2.73 -31.55 12.04
N LYS A 248 3.79 -31.48 12.84
CA LYS A 248 4.74 -32.60 13.04
C LYS A 248 4.04 -33.89 13.47
N ARG A 249 3.02 -33.80 14.32
CA ARG A 249 2.22 -34.98 14.73
C ARG A 249 1.42 -35.55 13.55
N LYS A 250 0.82 -34.68 12.74
CA LYS A 250 0.05 -35.07 11.55
C LYS A 250 0.91 -35.67 10.43
N LEU A 251 2.16 -35.22 10.32
CA LEU A 251 3.12 -35.69 9.31
C LEU A 251 3.73 -37.06 9.65
N LYS A 252 3.59 -37.55 10.89
CA LYS A 252 4.19 -38.82 11.31
C LYS A 252 3.56 -39.98 10.54
N GLY A 253 4.40 -40.77 9.85
CA GLY A 253 3.96 -41.92 9.06
C GLY A 253 3.46 -41.59 7.66
N LYS A 254 3.56 -40.32 7.23
CA LYS A 254 3.23 -39.89 5.87
C LYS A 254 4.43 -40.02 4.94
N THR A 255 4.16 -40.32 3.67
CA THR A 255 5.19 -40.39 2.62
C THR A 255 5.86 -39.03 2.42
N ARG A 256 7.04 -39.01 1.80
CA ARG A 256 7.78 -37.76 1.55
C ARG A 256 6.96 -36.75 0.74
N TYR A 257 6.27 -37.23 -0.29
CA TYR A 257 5.37 -36.44 -1.13
C TYR A 257 4.17 -35.88 -0.33
N GLU A 258 3.46 -36.73 0.42
CA GLU A 258 2.34 -36.26 1.25
C GLU A 258 2.79 -35.22 2.28
N GLN A 259 3.99 -35.40 2.86
CA GLN A 259 4.53 -34.43 3.80
C GLN A 259 4.75 -33.06 3.14
N TYR A 260 5.26 -33.03 1.90
CA TYR A 260 5.43 -31.79 1.14
C TYR A 260 4.08 -31.10 0.92
N VAL A 261 3.10 -31.80 0.35
CA VAL A 261 1.78 -31.24 0.02
C VAL A 261 1.11 -30.67 1.28
N MET A 262 1.11 -31.42 2.39
CA MET A 262 0.52 -30.95 3.65
C MET A 262 1.27 -29.74 4.24
N LEU A 263 2.59 -29.67 4.08
CA LEU A 263 3.39 -28.52 4.51
C LEU A 263 3.11 -27.28 3.66
N GLU A 264 3.02 -27.46 2.34
CA GLU A 264 2.71 -26.39 1.40
C GLU A 264 1.32 -25.80 1.66
N GLU A 265 0.28 -26.65 1.71
CA GLU A 265 -1.10 -26.22 2.00
C GLU A 265 -1.23 -25.46 3.33
N ALA A 266 -0.49 -25.89 4.36
CA ALA A 266 -0.53 -25.26 5.67
C ALA A 266 0.13 -23.87 5.70
N HIS A 267 1.13 -23.62 4.84
CA HIS A 267 1.91 -22.37 4.88
C HIS A 267 1.57 -21.41 3.73
N TYR A 268 0.97 -21.89 2.64
CA TYR A 268 0.68 -21.11 1.44
C TYR A 268 -0.05 -19.79 1.75
N LYS A 269 -1.11 -19.84 2.56
CA LYS A 269 -1.90 -18.63 2.92
C LYS A 269 -1.10 -17.59 3.70
N MET A 270 -0.05 -18.02 4.41
CA MET A 270 0.77 -17.17 5.28
C MET A 270 2.16 -16.90 4.72
N ALA A 271 2.45 -17.31 3.47
CA ALA A 271 3.77 -17.14 2.85
C ALA A 271 4.20 -15.67 2.75
N TRP A 272 3.24 -14.75 2.65
CA TRP A 272 3.49 -13.31 2.61
C TRP A 272 4.09 -12.75 3.91
N ALA A 273 3.87 -13.42 5.05
CA ALA A 273 4.34 -12.95 6.35
C ALA A 273 5.87 -12.83 6.45
N ARG A 274 6.62 -13.58 5.62
CA ARG A 274 8.08 -13.50 5.55
C ARG A 274 8.60 -12.14 5.07
N TYR A 275 7.81 -11.43 4.27
CA TYR A 275 8.18 -10.15 3.68
C TYR A 275 7.76 -8.98 4.56
N VAL A 276 6.60 -9.08 5.20
CA VAL A 276 6.04 -8.01 6.04
C VAL A 276 6.65 -8.02 7.44
N PHE A 277 7.05 -9.19 7.95
CA PHE A 277 7.61 -9.33 9.30
C PHE A 277 9.00 -9.98 9.27
N PRO A 278 10.04 -9.27 8.80
CA PRO A 278 11.41 -9.79 8.69
C PRO A 278 12.12 -9.81 10.06
N LEU A 279 11.45 -10.24 11.13
CA LEU A 279 12.12 -10.44 12.42
C LEU A 279 13.06 -11.66 12.36
N PRO A 280 14.19 -11.64 13.08
CA PRO A 280 15.20 -12.71 13.02
C PRO A 280 14.62 -14.12 13.21
N TYR A 281 13.66 -14.27 14.12
CA TYR A 281 12.98 -15.55 14.36
C TYR A 281 12.20 -16.04 13.14
N LEU A 282 11.32 -15.20 12.57
CA LEU A 282 10.49 -15.57 11.43
C LEU A 282 11.37 -15.83 10.20
N LEU A 283 12.41 -15.02 9.98
CA LEU A 283 13.39 -15.26 8.92
C LEU A 283 14.02 -16.65 9.04
N PHE A 284 14.51 -17.02 10.23
CA PHE A 284 15.10 -18.33 10.47
C PHE A 284 14.09 -19.48 10.33
N TYR A 285 12.85 -19.27 10.77
CA TYR A 285 11.76 -20.23 10.58
C TYR A 285 11.49 -20.49 9.09
N TRP A 286 11.33 -19.44 8.30
CA TRP A 286 11.06 -19.54 6.86
C TRP A 286 12.24 -20.15 6.10
N GLN A 287 13.48 -19.86 6.49
CA GLN A 287 14.66 -20.52 5.94
C GLN A 287 14.63 -22.04 6.21
N LYS A 288 14.33 -22.46 7.44
CA LYS A 288 14.19 -23.89 7.79
C LYS A 288 13.04 -24.56 7.03
N TYR A 289 11.90 -23.88 6.90
CA TYR A 289 10.76 -24.35 6.13
C TYR A 289 11.13 -24.55 4.65
N THR A 290 11.79 -23.57 4.04
CA THR A 290 12.20 -23.61 2.63
C THR A 290 13.19 -24.75 2.38
N ARG A 291 14.21 -24.89 3.24
CA ARG A 291 15.16 -26.03 3.14
C ARG A 291 14.47 -27.38 3.31
N LYS A 292 13.50 -27.47 4.21
CA LYS A 292 12.77 -28.72 4.45
C LYS A 292 11.92 -29.09 3.23
N THR A 293 11.18 -28.14 2.66
CA THR A 293 10.33 -28.38 1.49
C THR A 293 11.15 -28.71 0.25
N ASP A 294 12.30 -28.04 0.08
CA ASP A 294 13.28 -28.35 -0.96
C ASP A 294 13.77 -29.80 -0.86
N HIS A 295 14.25 -30.25 0.31
CA HIS A 295 14.62 -31.65 0.54
C HIS A 295 13.47 -32.63 0.29
N LEU A 296 12.24 -32.29 0.71
CA LEU A 296 11.10 -33.19 0.51
C LEU A 296 10.74 -33.36 -0.97
N ARG A 297 10.92 -32.33 -1.79
CA ARG A 297 10.56 -32.35 -3.21
C ARG A 297 11.71 -32.82 -4.11
N ASN A 298 12.94 -32.36 -3.86
CA ASN A 298 14.06 -32.47 -4.81
C ASN A 298 15.10 -33.53 -4.46
N ASP A 299 15.05 -34.14 -3.26
CA ASP A 299 15.95 -35.27 -2.95
C ASP A 299 15.59 -36.50 -3.81
N PRO A 300 16.57 -37.33 -4.22
CA PRO A 300 16.31 -38.55 -4.98
C PRO A 300 15.28 -39.49 -4.33
N TYR A 301 14.41 -40.09 -5.15
CA TYR A 301 13.51 -41.18 -4.73
C TYR A 301 14.19 -42.52 -5.00
N PRO A 302 14.11 -43.51 -4.10
CA PRO A 302 14.55 -44.87 -4.40
C PRO A 302 13.55 -45.54 -5.35
N CYS A 303 14.05 -46.23 -6.38
CA CYS A 303 13.22 -47.02 -7.28
C CYS A 303 12.62 -48.22 -6.54
N GLU A 304 11.32 -48.45 -6.69
CA GLU A 304 10.63 -49.59 -6.05
C GLU A 304 11.12 -50.95 -6.56
N THR A 305 11.61 -51.02 -7.81
CA THR A 305 12.06 -52.27 -8.44
C THR A 305 13.51 -52.60 -8.12
N CYS A 306 14.43 -51.64 -8.22
CA CYS A 306 15.87 -51.90 -8.08
C CYS A 306 16.53 -51.25 -6.86
N GLY A 307 15.82 -50.39 -6.12
CA GLY A 307 16.32 -49.73 -4.92
C GLY A 307 17.39 -48.65 -5.14
N LYS A 308 17.78 -48.37 -6.40
CA LYS A 308 18.73 -47.29 -6.72
C LYS A 308 18.03 -45.94 -6.74
N ASP A 309 18.80 -44.88 -6.51
CA ASP A 309 18.32 -43.51 -6.58
C ASP A 309 17.89 -43.14 -8.00
N MET A 310 16.67 -42.63 -8.10
CA MET A 310 16.09 -42.08 -9.32
C MET A 310 16.53 -40.63 -9.50
N LYS A 311 16.64 -40.22 -10.76
CA LYS A 311 16.93 -38.84 -11.15
C LYS A 311 15.63 -38.17 -11.57
N LYS A 312 15.42 -36.93 -11.12
CA LYS A 312 14.35 -36.06 -11.62
C LYS A 312 14.66 -35.66 -13.05
N LEU A 313 13.72 -35.89 -13.97
CA LEU A 313 13.84 -35.45 -15.34
C LEU A 313 13.74 -33.91 -15.42
N ALA A 314 14.23 -33.34 -16.51
CA ALA A 314 14.02 -31.92 -16.79
C ALA A 314 12.61 -31.73 -17.37
N GLU A 315 12.04 -30.54 -17.18
CA GLU A 315 10.70 -30.11 -17.65
C GLU A 315 10.48 -30.23 -19.17
N THR A 316 11.53 -30.49 -19.96
CA THR A 316 11.41 -30.74 -21.40
C THR A 316 11.43 -32.23 -21.74
N ASP A 317 12.01 -33.02 -20.85
CA ASP A 317 12.23 -34.45 -21.04
C ASP A 317 11.10 -35.27 -20.38
N ASP A 318 10.41 -34.71 -19.39
CA ASP A 318 9.24 -35.30 -18.74
C ASP A 318 7.97 -35.22 -19.60
N ASP A 319 7.83 -34.19 -20.43
CA ASP A 319 6.76 -34.02 -21.43
C ASP A 319 6.51 -35.29 -22.27
N GLU A 320 7.57 -36.06 -22.59
CA GLU A 320 7.46 -37.32 -23.34
C GLU A 320 6.66 -38.40 -22.57
N TYR A 321 6.63 -38.29 -21.24
CA TYR A 321 6.00 -39.23 -20.33
C TYR A 321 4.67 -38.73 -19.75
N LEU A 322 4.26 -37.50 -20.09
CA LEU A 322 3.02 -36.90 -19.62
C LEU A 322 1.90 -37.02 -20.66
N GLU A 323 0.65 -37.12 -20.18
CA GLU A 323 -0.50 -37.00 -21.06
C GLU A 323 -0.63 -35.57 -21.58
N LYS A 324 -1.16 -35.40 -22.79
CA LYS A 324 -1.37 -34.06 -23.40
C LYS A 324 -2.17 -33.11 -22.51
N GLY A 325 -3.06 -33.63 -21.67
CA GLY A 325 -3.82 -32.82 -20.73
C GLY A 325 -3.00 -32.38 -19.50
N ASN A 326 -2.05 -33.18 -19.05
CA ASN A 326 -1.12 -32.83 -17.96
C ASN A 326 -0.18 -31.71 -18.43
N ILE A 327 0.37 -31.83 -19.63
CA ILE A 327 1.17 -30.78 -20.28
C ILE A 327 0.36 -29.47 -20.37
N ALA A 328 -0.93 -29.56 -20.69
CA ALA A 328 -1.79 -28.39 -20.73
C ALA A 328 -2.04 -27.77 -19.35
N GLU A 329 -2.03 -28.56 -18.27
CA GLU A 329 -2.11 -28.05 -16.90
C GLU A 329 -0.84 -27.31 -16.46
N GLU A 330 0.33 -27.77 -16.93
CA GLU A 330 1.64 -27.14 -16.71
C GLU A 330 1.78 -25.84 -17.48
N ILE A 331 1.39 -25.84 -18.76
CA ILE A 331 1.30 -24.62 -19.57
C ILE A 331 0.35 -23.61 -18.92
N ALA A 332 -0.77 -24.09 -18.37
CA ALA A 332 -1.72 -23.27 -17.60
C ALA A 332 -1.20 -22.89 -16.19
N LYS A 333 -0.03 -23.39 -15.76
CA LYS A 333 0.58 -23.21 -14.43
C LYS A 333 -0.37 -23.56 -13.29
N SER A 334 -1.23 -24.53 -13.53
CA SER A 334 -2.27 -24.98 -12.59
C SER A 334 -1.78 -26.16 -11.75
N VAL A 335 -1.00 -27.04 -12.36
CA VAL A 335 -0.39 -28.23 -11.79
C VAL A 335 1.02 -28.35 -12.39
N ASP A 336 1.94 -28.89 -11.62
CA ASP A 336 3.37 -29.06 -11.91
C ASP A 336 3.68 -30.55 -11.68
N TYR A 337 4.12 -31.27 -12.71
CA TYR A 337 4.36 -32.71 -12.64
C TYR A 337 5.87 -33.00 -12.61
N ASP A 338 6.38 -33.51 -11.49
CA ASP A 338 7.76 -34.00 -11.45
C ASP A 338 7.80 -35.47 -11.86
N VAL A 339 8.52 -35.80 -12.94
CA VAL A 339 8.78 -37.19 -13.36
C VAL A 339 10.17 -37.65 -12.91
N TRP A 340 10.21 -38.78 -12.24
CA TRP A 340 11.44 -39.43 -11.77
C TRP A 340 11.68 -40.71 -12.56
N ALA A 341 12.92 -40.92 -13.00
CA ALA A 341 13.32 -42.11 -13.74
C ALA A 341 14.65 -42.68 -13.22
N CYS A 342 14.85 -43.98 -13.41
CA CYS A 342 16.16 -44.61 -13.18
C CYS A 342 17.16 -44.17 -14.26
N ALA A 343 18.46 -44.13 -13.91
CA ALA A 343 19.51 -43.72 -14.86
C ALA A 343 19.58 -44.57 -16.14
N ASP A 344 19.13 -45.82 -16.07
CA ASP A 344 19.08 -46.79 -17.17
C ASP A 344 17.71 -46.83 -17.88
N ASN A 345 16.74 -46.01 -17.45
CA ASN A 345 15.36 -45.95 -17.99
C ASN A 345 14.64 -47.32 -18.08
N SER A 346 15.08 -48.30 -17.29
CA SER A 346 14.64 -49.70 -17.39
C SER A 346 13.39 -50.01 -16.54
N HIS A 347 13.09 -49.19 -15.55
CA HIS A 347 11.97 -49.39 -14.61
C HIS A 347 10.85 -48.37 -14.81
N GLU A 348 9.71 -48.64 -14.16
CA GLU A 348 8.57 -47.73 -14.11
C GLU A 348 8.97 -46.37 -13.52
N LYS A 349 8.42 -45.31 -14.11
CA LYS A 349 8.71 -43.93 -13.75
C LYS A 349 7.74 -43.50 -12.66
N LEU A 350 8.24 -42.71 -11.71
CA LEU A 350 7.42 -42.16 -10.64
C LEU A 350 6.99 -40.75 -11.03
N VAL A 351 5.69 -40.55 -11.23
CA VAL A 351 5.10 -39.25 -11.55
C VAL A 351 4.46 -38.66 -10.28
N LEU A 352 4.91 -37.48 -9.87
CA LEU A 352 4.40 -36.76 -8.71
C LEU A 352 3.70 -35.48 -9.13
N VAL A 353 2.57 -35.17 -8.49
CA VAL A 353 1.66 -34.11 -8.95
C VAL A 353 1.59 -32.99 -7.91
N TYR A 354 2.04 -31.79 -8.26
CA TYR A 354 2.07 -30.63 -7.37
C TYR A 354 1.07 -29.58 -7.84
N LYS A 355 0.02 -29.34 -7.04
CA LYS A 355 -1.00 -28.35 -7.39
C LYS A 355 -0.54 -26.95 -7.05
N ASN A 356 -0.65 -26.02 -8.00
CA ASN A 356 -0.38 -24.62 -7.73
C ASN A 356 -1.53 -24.00 -6.92
N LEU A 357 -1.34 -23.83 -5.62
CA LEU A 357 -2.37 -23.28 -4.72
C LEU A 357 -2.73 -21.80 -4.99
N SER A 358 -1.97 -21.11 -5.83
CA SER A 358 -2.24 -19.72 -6.24
C SER A 358 -3.10 -19.57 -7.49
N THR A 359 -3.25 -20.64 -8.25
CA THR A 359 -4.06 -20.60 -9.47
C THR A 359 -5.55 -20.45 -9.16
N LYS A 360 -6.26 -19.76 -10.05
CA LYS A 360 -7.74 -19.71 -10.06
C LYS A 360 -8.32 -20.76 -11.01
N ALA A 361 -7.48 -21.63 -11.57
CA ALA A 361 -7.92 -22.68 -12.48
C ALA A 361 -8.81 -23.69 -11.75
N ILE A 362 -9.81 -24.19 -12.48
CA ILE A 362 -10.82 -25.12 -11.97
C ILE A 362 -10.82 -26.35 -12.88
N LYS A 363 -11.28 -27.48 -12.34
CA LYS A 363 -11.42 -28.73 -13.11
C LYS A 363 -12.44 -28.51 -14.21
N CYS A 364 -12.06 -28.72 -15.47
CA CYS A 364 -12.97 -28.60 -16.59
C CYS A 364 -13.97 -29.77 -16.60
N PRO A 365 -15.28 -29.55 -16.71
CA PRO A 365 -16.23 -30.68 -16.73
C PRO A 365 -16.23 -31.48 -18.03
N LYS A 366 -15.63 -30.95 -19.11
CA LYS A 366 -15.55 -31.64 -20.41
C LYS A 366 -14.32 -32.54 -20.51
N CYS A 367 -13.14 -32.05 -20.12
CA CYS A 367 -11.88 -32.78 -20.27
C CYS A 367 -11.25 -33.20 -18.95
N GLU A 368 -11.85 -32.86 -17.81
CA GLU A 368 -11.39 -33.20 -16.47
C GLU A 368 -10.03 -32.64 -16.01
N TYR A 369 -9.24 -32.04 -16.88
CA TYR A 369 -8.02 -31.33 -16.49
C TYR A 369 -8.31 -29.96 -15.82
N LEU A 370 -7.43 -29.51 -14.94
CA LEU A 370 -7.42 -28.24 -14.19
C LEU A 370 -7.02 -27.04 -15.07
N THR A 371 -7.60 -26.95 -16.27
CA THR A 371 -7.22 -25.96 -17.30
C THR A 371 -8.29 -24.91 -17.57
N LEU A 372 -9.41 -24.93 -16.83
CA LEU A 372 -10.50 -23.95 -16.95
C LEU A 372 -10.13 -22.67 -16.18
N MET A 373 -9.81 -21.60 -16.89
CA MET A 373 -9.36 -20.32 -16.32
C MET A 373 -10.28 -19.16 -16.71
N PRO A 374 -10.34 -18.06 -15.92
CA PRO A 374 -11.06 -16.86 -16.30
C PRO A 374 -10.54 -16.25 -17.62
N ASP A 375 -11.43 -16.01 -18.58
CA ASP A 375 -11.17 -15.49 -19.93
C ASP A 375 -11.75 -14.06 -20.11
N GLY A 376 -12.06 -13.40 -19.00
CA GLY A 376 -12.59 -12.03 -18.96
C GLY A 376 -13.98 -11.93 -18.35
N LYS A 377 -14.53 -10.71 -18.39
CA LYS A 377 -15.89 -10.40 -17.94
C LYS A 377 -16.65 -9.72 -19.06
N LYS A 378 -17.93 -10.03 -19.18
CA LYS A 378 -18.85 -9.38 -20.10
C LYS A 378 -20.01 -8.80 -19.32
N GLU A 379 -20.11 -7.49 -19.30
CA GLU A 379 -21.24 -6.80 -18.70
C GLU A 379 -22.45 -6.87 -19.63
N VAL A 380 -23.62 -7.20 -19.07
CA VAL A 380 -24.88 -7.27 -19.83
C VAL A 380 -25.76 -6.08 -19.45
N VAL A 381 -25.90 -5.84 -18.15
CA VAL A 381 -26.65 -4.70 -17.61
C VAL A 381 -25.74 -3.95 -16.65
N ALA A 382 -25.46 -2.68 -16.94
CA ALA A 382 -24.72 -1.82 -16.05
C ALA A 382 -25.52 -1.54 -14.77
N ALA A 383 -24.83 -1.44 -13.63
CA ALA A 383 -25.46 -1.02 -12.39
C ALA A 383 -25.80 0.47 -12.43
N THR A 384 -26.92 0.84 -11.83
CA THR A 384 -27.32 2.25 -11.64
C THR A 384 -27.32 2.58 -10.15
N THR A 385 -27.58 3.84 -9.79
CA THR A 385 -27.77 4.26 -8.40
C THR A 385 -29.02 3.64 -7.77
N SER A 386 -30.02 3.31 -8.60
CA SER A 386 -31.31 2.74 -8.18
C SER A 386 -31.43 1.22 -8.34
N SER A 387 -30.64 0.61 -9.22
CA SER A 387 -30.75 -0.81 -9.57
C SER A 387 -29.40 -1.51 -9.64
N GLU A 388 -29.34 -2.76 -9.20
CA GLU A 388 -28.20 -3.62 -9.42
C GLU A 388 -28.04 -3.93 -10.91
N GLY A 389 -26.80 -4.05 -11.36
CA GLY A 389 -26.44 -4.55 -12.68
C GLY A 389 -26.10 -6.03 -12.63
N TRP A 390 -25.81 -6.63 -13.77
CA TRP A 390 -25.29 -7.99 -13.82
C TRP A 390 -24.48 -8.24 -15.09
N GLY A 391 -23.56 -9.20 -15.00
CA GLY A 391 -22.72 -9.63 -16.11
C GLY A 391 -22.37 -11.10 -16.03
N TRP A 392 -21.56 -11.55 -16.99
CA TRP A 392 -21.00 -12.88 -17.08
C TRP A 392 -19.49 -12.85 -16.81
N ILE A 393 -19.00 -13.73 -15.95
CA ILE A 393 -17.59 -14.09 -15.88
C ILE A 393 -17.39 -15.22 -16.89
N LEU A 394 -16.63 -14.95 -17.94
CA LEU A 394 -16.31 -15.92 -18.97
C LEU A 394 -15.13 -16.77 -18.50
N LYS A 395 -15.21 -18.08 -18.67
CA LYS A 395 -14.11 -19.01 -18.41
C LYS A 395 -13.85 -19.83 -19.65
N ARG A 396 -12.58 -20.09 -19.95
CA ARG A 396 -12.14 -20.90 -21.08
C ARG A 396 -11.12 -21.94 -20.64
N CYS A 397 -11.37 -23.17 -21.06
CA CYS A 397 -10.45 -24.28 -20.89
C CYS A 397 -9.31 -24.15 -21.90
N HIS A 398 -8.08 -24.11 -21.42
CA HIS A 398 -6.89 -23.98 -22.28
C HIS A 398 -6.51 -25.28 -23.00
N PHE A 399 -7.12 -26.42 -22.64
CA PHE A 399 -6.87 -27.71 -23.29
C PHE A 399 -7.91 -28.04 -24.37
N CYS A 400 -9.21 -28.01 -24.04
CA CYS A 400 -10.28 -28.46 -24.93
C CYS A 400 -11.19 -27.34 -25.46
N ASP A 401 -10.82 -26.08 -25.21
CA ASP A 401 -11.56 -24.86 -25.60
C ASP A 401 -13.02 -24.80 -25.10
N HIS A 402 -13.38 -25.62 -24.12
CA HIS A 402 -14.67 -25.54 -23.44
C HIS A 402 -14.85 -24.17 -22.78
N ARG A 403 -16.04 -23.59 -22.95
CA ARG A 403 -16.37 -22.27 -22.41
C ARG A 403 -17.51 -22.37 -21.43
N GLU A 404 -17.37 -21.66 -20.32
CA GLU A 404 -18.41 -21.51 -19.32
C GLU A 404 -18.63 -20.05 -19.00
N GLN A 405 -19.83 -19.74 -18.56
CA GLN A 405 -20.19 -18.42 -18.09
C GLN A 405 -20.86 -18.53 -16.73
N GLU A 406 -20.40 -17.71 -15.80
CA GLU A 406 -20.97 -17.61 -14.45
C GLU A 406 -21.56 -16.23 -14.28
N GLN A 407 -22.83 -16.15 -13.87
CA GLN A 407 -23.48 -14.86 -13.66
C GLN A 407 -22.91 -14.20 -12.40
N TYR A 408 -22.56 -12.92 -12.48
CA TYR A 408 -22.22 -12.10 -11.32
C TYR A 408 -23.12 -10.87 -11.27
N THR A 409 -23.53 -10.52 -10.05
CA THR A 409 -24.29 -9.29 -9.79
C THR A 409 -23.32 -8.14 -9.58
N ILE A 410 -23.58 -7.02 -10.24
CA ILE A 410 -22.86 -5.76 -10.05
C ILE A 410 -23.66 -4.96 -9.03
N PRO A 411 -23.09 -4.69 -7.83
CA PRO A 411 -23.80 -3.93 -6.81
C PRO A 411 -24.19 -2.54 -7.34
N LYS A 412 -25.33 -2.03 -6.87
CA LYS A 412 -25.79 -0.67 -7.19
C LYS A 412 -24.70 0.37 -6.89
N ILE A 413 -24.63 1.43 -7.69
CA ILE A 413 -23.68 2.51 -7.46
C ILE A 413 -24.11 3.25 -6.19
N SER A 414 -23.30 3.18 -5.14
CA SER A 414 -23.57 3.92 -3.91
C SER A 414 -23.21 5.40 -4.12
N THR A 415 -24.19 6.30 -4.00
CA THR A 415 -23.96 7.72 -3.80
C THR A 415 -23.59 7.95 -2.33
N SER A 416 -22.37 7.59 -1.95
CA SER A 416 -21.82 7.99 -0.65
C SER A 416 -21.20 9.37 -0.78
N SER A 417 -21.72 10.34 -0.03
CA SER A 417 -20.99 11.55 0.34
C SER A 417 -19.64 11.17 0.96
N SER A 418 -18.56 11.49 0.24
CA SER A 418 -17.18 11.63 0.69
C SER A 418 -16.72 10.73 1.86
N SER A 419 -16.16 9.57 1.53
CA SER A 419 -15.00 9.02 2.24
C SER A 419 -14.25 8.09 1.28
N SER A 420 -13.33 8.70 0.52
CA SER A 420 -12.51 8.02 -0.48
C SER A 420 -11.46 7.15 0.20
N PHE A 421 -11.71 5.85 0.28
CA PHE A 421 -10.66 4.83 0.33
C PHE A 421 -10.92 3.85 -0.81
N SER A 422 -10.38 4.15 -1.98
CA SER A 422 -10.34 3.24 -3.12
C SER A 422 -9.01 2.50 -3.14
N SER A 423 -9.04 1.24 -2.74
CA SER A 423 -7.99 0.27 -3.00
C SER A 423 -8.19 -0.33 -4.40
N SER A 424 -7.62 0.31 -5.41
CA SER A 424 -7.49 -0.28 -6.75
C SER A 424 -6.11 -0.93 -6.91
N SER A 425 -6.13 -2.24 -7.08
CA SER A 425 -4.99 -3.04 -7.48
C SER A 425 -5.05 -3.26 -8.99
N GLY A 426 -4.03 -2.82 -9.72
CA GLY A 426 -3.83 -3.16 -11.13
C GLY A 426 -2.99 -2.16 -11.93
N GLY A 427 -1.74 -2.54 -12.23
CA GLY A 427 -1.09 -2.18 -13.50
C GLY A 427 -0.24 -0.91 -13.55
N SER A 428 1.03 -1.08 -13.20
CA SER A 428 2.24 -0.29 -13.53
C SER A 428 2.15 0.80 -14.62
N SER A 429 2.44 2.04 -14.24
CA SER A 429 3.39 2.98 -14.87
C SER A 429 3.52 4.19 -13.93
N GLY A 430 4.69 4.32 -13.27
CA GLY A 430 4.91 5.21 -12.13
C GLY A 430 4.98 6.70 -12.49
N GLY A 431 4.21 7.47 -11.73
CA GLY A 431 4.30 8.91 -11.55
C GLY A 431 3.45 9.28 -10.33
N GLY A 432 4.04 9.99 -9.37
CA GLY A 432 3.32 10.59 -8.25
C GLY A 432 2.48 11.78 -8.72
N GLY A 433 1.50 12.19 -7.91
CA GLY A 433 0.90 13.49 -8.11
C GLY A 433 -0.16 13.80 -7.08
N ALA A 434 -0.30 15.08 -6.75
CA ALA A 434 -1.20 15.57 -5.72
C ALA A 434 -2.14 16.61 -6.28
N GLY A 435 -3.30 16.80 -5.67
CA GLY A 435 -4.11 17.96 -5.99
C GLY A 435 -4.96 18.47 -4.84
N SER A 436 -5.47 19.68 -5.04
CA SER A 436 -6.16 20.48 -4.05
C SER A 436 -7.36 21.19 -4.67
N SER A 437 -8.52 21.06 -4.04
CA SER A 437 -9.69 21.89 -4.35
C SER A 437 -9.61 23.23 -3.63
N TRP A 438 -10.14 24.30 -4.24
CA TRP A 438 -10.31 25.61 -3.58
C TRP A 438 -11.76 26.01 -3.44
#